data_AF-A0ABD1V7Y4-F1
#
_entry.id   AF-A0ABD1V7Y4-F1
#
_cell.length_a   1.000
_cell.length_b   1.000
_cell.length_c   1.000
_cell.angle_alpha   90.00
_cell.angle_beta   90.00
_cell.angle_gamma   90.00
#
_symmetry.space_group_name_H-M   'P 1'
#
loop_
_entity.id
_entity.type
_entity.pdbx_description
1 polymer ?
#
loop_
_entity_poly.entity_id
_entity_poly.type
_entity_poly.pdbx_seq_one_letter_code
_entity_poly.pdbx_strand_id
1 'polypeptide(L)'
;MENQVMALKEKGIAAEYLSSTQIVKVKNKIYEDLESGKPSLRLLYVTPELIATSGFMARLAKIHSRGLLNLIAIDEAHCISTWGHDFRPSYRKLSSLRNRLLDVPVLALTATAAPKVQQDVIESLCLDNPLVLKSSFNRPNIYYEVRYKDLLDNPHADLCNFLKSFGNVCAIVYCLERKASDDLAAHLSKNGISCSAYHAGLNSKLRSSVLDDWISSKIQVVVATVAFGRSRSLREMSDSCDS
;
A
#
# COMPACT_ATOMS: atom_id res chain seq x y z
N MET A 1 -5.63 4.16 0.18
CA MET A 1 -6.97 4.76 0.40
C MET A 1 -7.43 5.52 -0.84
N GLU A 2 -6.79 6.64 -1.22
CA GLU A 2 -7.26 7.52 -2.32
C GLU A 2 -7.53 6.77 -3.63
N ASN A 3 -6.57 5.99 -4.14
CA ASN A 3 -6.76 5.18 -5.36
C ASN A 3 -7.97 4.23 -5.28
N GLN A 4 -8.14 3.52 -4.16
CA GLN A 4 -9.27 2.60 -3.98
C GLN A 4 -10.60 3.37 -3.97
N VAL A 5 -10.65 4.53 -3.31
CA VAL A 5 -11.84 5.38 -3.31
C VAL A 5 -12.17 5.93 -4.69
N MET A 6 -11.17 6.39 -5.45
CA MET A 6 -11.38 6.85 -6.83
C MET A 6 -11.95 5.73 -7.72
N ALA A 7 -11.33 4.54 -7.70
CA ALA A 7 -11.79 3.38 -8.47
C ALA A 7 -13.21 2.92 -8.08
N LEU A 8 -13.59 3.04 -6.80
CA LEU A 8 -14.96 2.75 -6.34
C LEU A 8 -15.96 3.80 -6.84
N LYS A 9 -15.60 5.09 -6.78
CA LYS A 9 -16.45 6.19 -7.26
C LYS A 9 -16.68 6.11 -8.77
N GLU A 10 -15.66 5.76 -9.57
CA GLU A 10 -15.79 5.52 -11.01
C GLU A 10 -16.80 4.41 -11.33
N LYS A 11 -16.93 3.42 -10.44
CA LYS A 11 -17.93 2.34 -10.53
C LYS A 11 -19.28 2.70 -9.93
N GLY A 12 -19.51 3.96 -9.56
CA GLY A 12 -20.76 4.44 -8.95
C GLY A 12 -20.96 4.00 -7.48
N ILE A 13 -19.91 3.52 -6.80
CA ILE A 13 -19.99 3.10 -5.40
C ILE A 13 -19.71 4.31 -4.50
N ALA A 14 -20.63 4.61 -3.59
CA ALA A 14 -20.48 5.68 -2.60
C ALA A 14 -19.40 5.31 -1.56
N ALA A 15 -18.17 5.73 -1.83
CA ALA A 15 -17.01 5.50 -0.99
C ALA A 15 -16.30 6.81 -0.65
N GLU A 16 -15.80 6.93 0.58
CA GLU A 16 -14.95 8.05 1.01
C GLU A 16 -13.78 7.57 1.85
N TYR A 17 -12.83 8.46 2.11
CA TYR A 17 -11.77 8.24 3.09
C TYR A 17 -11.68 9.41 4.06
N LEU A 18 -11.08 9.20 5.23
CA LEU A 18 -10.70 10.27 6.17
C LEU A 18 -9.20 10.19 6.46
N SER A 19 -8.48 11.27 6.12
CA SER A 19 -7.04 11.42 6.39
C SER A 19 -6.72 12.81 6.92
N SER A 20 -5.54 12.99 7.54
CA SER A 20 -5.09 14.33 7.96
C SER A 20 -4.99 15.32 6.79
N THR A 21 -4.68 14.83 5.59
CA THR A 21 -4.47 15.64 4.36
C THR A 21 -5.74 16.14 3.68
N GLN A 22 -6.92 15.64 4.06
CA GLN A 22 -8.18 16.10 3.45
C GLN A 22 -8.62 17.49 3.92
N ILE A 23 -9.28 18.21 3.02
CA ILE A 23 -9.88 19.53 3.26
C ILE A 23 -10.99 19.41 4.33
N VAL A 24 -11.00 20.34 5.28
CA VAL A 24 -11.96 20.38 6.41
C VAL A 24 -13.41 20.28 5.94
N LYS A 25 -13.78 20.99 4.87
CA LYS A 25 -15.13 20.95 4.29
C LYS A 25 -15.55 19.55 3.86
N VAL A 26 -14.63 18.75 3.32
CA VAL A 26 -14.91 17.36 2.90
C VAL A 26 -15.10 16.46 4.12
N LYS A 27 -14.23 16.60 5.12
CA LYS A 27 -14.35 15.86 6.40
C LYS A 27 -15.68 16.14 7.09
N ASN A 28 -16.10 17.41 7.15
CA ASN A 28 -17.35 17.80 7.78
C ASN A 28 -18.56 17.17 7.07
N LYS A 29 -18.58 17.18 5.74
CA LYS A 29 -19.64 16.48 4.98
C LYS A 29 -19.71 14.99 5.27
N ILE A 30 -18.55 14.32 5.37
CA ILE A 30 -18.50 12.90 5.75
C ILE A 30 -19.08 12.71 7.16
N TYR A 31 -18.69 13.55 8.11
CA TYR A 31 -19.23 13.46 9.47
C TYR A 31 -20.73 13.74 9.56
N GLU A 32 -21.23 14.72 8.81
CA GLU A 32 -22.66 15.02 8.68
C GLU A 32 -23.43 13.81 8.10
N ASP A 33 -22.92 13.18 7.05
CA ASP A 33 -23.53 11.96 6.47
C ASP A 33 -23.57 10.81 7.48
N LEU A 34 -22.48 10.57 8.22
CA LEU A 34 -22.43 9.54 9.26
C LEU A 34 -23.42 9.80 10.41
N GLU A 35 -23.73 11.08 10.69
CA GLU A 35 -24.66 11.50 11.74
C GLU A 35 -26.13 11.61 11.27
N SER A 36 -26.38 11.63 9.96
CA SER A 36 -27.70 11.84 9.33
C SER A 36 -28.81 10.81 9.65
N GLY A 37 -28.53 9.80 10.48
CA GLY A 37 -29.44 8.68 10.71
C GLY A 37 -29.41 7.61 9.61
N LYS A 38 -29.28 8.01 8.34
CA LYS A 38 -29.24 7.13 7.16
C LYS A 38 -28.05 7.52 6.25
N PRO A 39 -26.82 7.16 6.62
CA PRO A 39 -25.64 7.48 5.83
C PRO A 39 -25.77 6.95 4.41
N SER A 40 -25.45 7.78 3.42
CA SER A 40 -25.40 7.40 2.01
C SER A 40 -24.13 6.63 1.68
N LEU A 41 -23.07 6.80 2.47
CA LEU A 41 -21.80 6.11 2.31
C LEU A 41 -21.92 4.60 2.52
N ARG A 42 -21.34 3.85 1.59
CA ARG A 42 -21.28 2.37 1.61
C ARG A 42 -19.93 1.86 2.08
N LEU A 43 -18.85 2.61 1.80
CA LEU A 43 -17.49 2.29 2.27
C LEU A 43 -16.80 3.55 2.79
N LEU A 44 -16.13 3.43 3.95
CA LEU A 44 -15.34 4.49 4.54
C LEU A 44 -13.95 3.98 4.92
N TYR A 45 -12.92 4.52 4.26
CA TYR A 45 -11.53 4.23 4.58
C TYR A 45 -11.00 5.17 5.65
N VAL A 46 -10.34 4.63 6.66
CA VAL A 46 -9.81 5.41 7.78
C VAL A 46 -8.43 4.90 8.18
N THR A 47 -7.65 5.78 8.79
CA THR A 47 -6.36 5.41 9.38
C THR A 47 -6.55 4.74 10.75
N PRO A 48 -5.66 3.83 11.16
CA PRO A 48 -5.69 3.25 12.51
C PRO A 48 -5.54 4.31 13.61
N GLU A 49 -4.81 5.41 13.34
CA GLU A 49 -4.70 6.54 14.26
C GLU A 49 -6.04 7.22 14.50
N LEU A 50 -6.85 7.40 13.46
CA LEU A 50 -8.17 8.01 13.58
C LEU A 50 -9.13 7.10 14.36
N ILE A 51 -9.12 5.79 14.06
CA ILE A 51 -9.88 4.79 14.83
C ILE A 51 -9.53 4.85 16.31
N ALA A 52 -8.25 5.02 16.65
CA ALA A 52 -7.82 5.08 18.04
C ALA A 52 -8.31 6.33 18.81
N THR A 53 -8.95 7.30 18.14
CA THR A 53 -9.50 8.50 18.81
C THR A 53 -10.86 8.22 19.44
N SER A 54 -11.08 8.73 20.65
CA SER A 54 -12.36 8.60 21.36
C SER A 54 -13.53 9.21 20.58
N GLY A 55 -13.30 10.34 19.91
CA GLY A 55 -14.32 11.02 19.11
C GLY A 55 -14.80 10.19 17.92
N PHE A 56 -13.89 9.56 17.18
CA PHE A 56 -14.27 8.70 16.06
C PHE A 56 -14.93 7.40 16.54
N MET A 57 -14.42 6.80 17.62
CA MET A 57 -15.05 5.63 18.23
C MET A 57 -16.48 5.89 18.70
N ALA A 58 -16.77 7.07 19.26
CA ALA A 58 -18.12 7.44 19.65
C ALA A 58 -19.07 7.53 18.44
N ARG A 59 -18.58 8.02 17.30
CA ARG A 59 -19.35 8.05 16.04
C ARG A 59 -19.62 6.64 15.51
N LEU A 60 -18.60 5.76 15.50
CA LEU A 60 -18.77 4.35 15.13
C LEU A 60 -19.79 3.64 16.02
N ALA A 61 -19.74 3.85 17.33
CA ALA A 61 -20.70 3.27 18.27
C ALA A 61 -22.14 3.72 17.98
N LYS A 62 -22.36 4.99 17.58
CA LYS A 62 -23.69 5.48 17.16
C LYS A 62 -24.16 4.84 15.86
N ILE A 63 -23.27 4.61 14.88
CA ILE A 63 -23.62 3.91 13.62
C ILE A 63 -23.99 2.46 13.92
N HIS A 64 -23.19 1.82 14.77
CA HIS A 64 -23.39 0.45 15.21
C HIS A 64 -24.70 0.28 15.99
N SER A 65 -25.03 1.17 16.93
CA SER A 65 -26.29 1.12 17.68
C SER A 65 -27.54 1.28 16.80
N ARG A 66 -27.38 1.80 15.57
CA ARG A 66 -28.44 1.90 14.56
C ARG A 66 -28.54 0.67 13.65
N GLY A 67 -27.66 -0.33 13.82
CA GLY A 67 -27.59 -1.52 12.97
C GLY A 67 -27.00 -1.25 11.57
N LEU A 68 -26.27 -0.14 11.40
CA LEU A 68 -25.79 0.32 10.08
C LEU A 68 -24.31 0.00 9.83
N LEU A 69 -23.60 -0.56 10.80
CA LEU A 69 -22.20 -0.97 10.65
C LEU A 69 -22.13 -2.48 10.40
N ASN A 70 -21.96 -2.87 9.14
CA ASN A 70 -22.07 -4.28 8.73
C ASN A 70 -20.75 -5.05 8.72
N LEU A 71 -19.61 -4.38 8.55
CA LEU A 71 -18.31 -5.03 8.41
C LEU A 71 -17.19 -4.05 8.76
N ILE A 72 -16.15 -4.56 9.41
CA ILE A 72 -14.87 -3.87 9.56
C ILE A 72 -13.82 -4.65 8.77
N ALA A 73 -13.23 -4.01 7.76
CA ALA A 73 -12.10 -4.57 7.03
C ALA A 73 -10.79 -3.89 7.45
N ILE A 74 -9.81 -4.69 7.85
CA ILE A 74 -8.47 -4.25 8.25
C ILE A 74 -7.50 -4.70 7.15
N ASP A 75 -7.08 -3.73 6.34
CA ASP A 75 -6.08 -3.93 5.30
C ASP A 75 -4.65 -3.85 5.88
N GLU A 76 -3.72 -4.54 5.24
CA GLU A 76 -2.34 -4.73 5.71
C GLU A 76 -2.24 -5.16 7.17
N ALA A 77 -3.05 -6.16 7.56
CA ALA A 77 -3.15 -6.61 8.94
C ALA A 77 -1.78 -7.04 9.54
N HIS A 78 -0.81 -7.42 8.71
CA HIS A 78 0.54 -7.75 9.15
C HIS A 78 1.25 -6.60 9.90
N CYS A 79 0.86 -5.33 9.68
CA CYS A 79 1.39 -4.17 10.40
C CYS A 79 1.13 -4.21 11.93
N ILE A 80 0.20 -5.05 12.38
CA ILE A 80 -0.09 -5.25 13.82
C ILE A 80 1.10 -5.93 14.53
N SER A 81 1.79 -6.83 13.82
CA SER A 81 2.80 -7.68 14.43
C SER A 81 4.14 -7.00 14.47
N THR A 82 4.82 -7.05 15.62
CA THR A 82 6.22 -6.62 15.75
C THR A 82 7.20 -7.53 15.01
N TRP A 83 6.74 -8.72 14.62
CA TRP A 83 7.46 -9.65 13.76
C TRP A 83 7.25 -9.34 12.27
N GLY A 84 6.35 -8.40 11.95
CA GLY A 84 6.14 -7.88 10.62
C GLY A 84 7.20 -6.86 10.24
N HIS A 85 7.49 -6.77 8.94
CA HIS A 85 8.49 -5.85 8.39
C HIS A 85 8.04 -4.37 8.41
N ASP A 86 6.75 -4.10 8.63
CA ASP A 86 6.17 -2.75 8.66
C ASP A 86 5.29 -2.55 9.91
N PHE A 87 5.82 -2.93 11.08
CA PHE A 87 5.11 -2.78 12.35
C PHE A 87 4.68 -1.32 12.60
N ARG A 88 3.40 -1.13 12.93
CA ARG A 88 2.81 0.18 13.21
C ARG A 88 2.03 0.15 14.53
N PRO A 89 2.50 0.82 15.59
CA PRO A 89 1.87 0.74 16.92
C PRO A 89 0.38 1.10 16.97
N SER A 90 -0.11 1.96 16.08
CA SER A 90 -1.52 2.34 16.02
C SER A 90 -2.44 1.16 15.66
N TYR A 91 -1.95 0.17 14.92
CA TYR A 91 -2.71 -1.03 14.57
C TYR A 91 -3.04 -1.91 15.79
N ARG A 92 -2.18 -1.95 16.82
CA ARG A 92 -2.48 -2.69 18.06
C ARG A 92 -3.66 -2.09 18.85
N LYS A 93 -3.95 -0.80 18.64
CA LYS A 93 -5.10 -0.14 19.27
C LYS A 93 -6.44 -0.60 18.67
N LEU A 94 -6.42 -1.29 17.52
CA LEU A 94 -7.62 -1.84 16.88
C LEU A 94 -8.25 -2.98 17.68
N SER A 95 -7.52 -3.60 18.63
CA SER A 95 -8.08 -4.51 19.65
C SER A 95 -9.32 -3.92 20.34
N SER A 96 -9.33 -2.60 20.58
CA SER A 96 -10.45 -1.90 21.22
C SER A 96 -11.75 -1.93 20.42
N LEU A 97 -11.69 -2.18 19.10
CA LEU A 97 -12.87 -2.32 18.26
C LEU A 97 -13.71 -3.51 18.73
N ARG A 98 -13.08 -4.64 19.08
CA ARG A 98 -13.81 -5.83 19.53
C ARG A 98 -14.60 -5.58 20.80
N ASN A 99 -14.02 -4.89 21.77
CA ASN A 99 -14.71 -4.60 23.02
C ASN A 99 -15.93 -3.68 22.85
N ARG A 100 -15.99 -2.88 21.77
CA ARG A 100 -17.05 -1.89 21.54
C ARG A 100 -18.05 -2.27 20.46
N LEU A 101 -17.67 -3.17 19.55
CA LEU A 101 -18.40 -3.53 18.33
C LEU A 101 -18.42 -5.07 18.18
N LEU A 102 -18.90 -5.76 19.22
CA LEU A 102 -18.75 -7.21 19.41
C LEU A 102 -19.40 -8.04 18.27
N ASP A 103 -20.57 -7.64 17.81
CA ASP A 103 -21.40 -8.30 16.80
C ASP A 103 -21.02 -7.95 15.36
N VAL A 104 -20.10 -7.00 15.14
CA VAL A 104 -19.68 -6.60 13.80
C VAL A 104 -18.61 -7.56 13.28
N PRO A 105 -18.78 -8.23 12.13
CA PRO A 105 -17.75 -9.06 11.53
C PRO A 105 -16.45 -8.26 11.25
N VAL A 106 -15.30 -8.90 11.47
CA VAL A 106 -13.97 -8.32 11.12
C VAL A 106 -13.31 -9.20 10.08
N LEU A 107 -12.87 -8.57 9.00
CA LEU A 107 -12.07 -9.15 7.94
C LEU A 107 -10.66 -8.58 8.03
N ALA A 108 -9.65 -9.43 8.22
CA ALA A 108 -8.24 -9.04 8.19
C ALA A 108 -7.60 -9.51 6.88
N LEU A 109 -6.96 -8.60 6.15
CA LEU A 109 -6.37 -8.83 4.84
C LEU A 109 -4.87 -8.56 4.88
N THR A 110 -4.07 -9.45 4.30
CA THR A 110 -2.63 -9.24 4.13
C THR A 110 -2.07 -10.19 3.07
N ALA A 111 -1.09 -9.74 2.30
CA ALA A 111 -0.33 -10.60 1.40
C ALA A 111 0.83 -11.33 2.11
N THR A 112 1.36 -10.77 3.19
CA THR A 112 2.54 -11.29 3.88
C THR A 112 2.21 -11.62 5.34
N ALA A 113 2.03 -12.90 5.64
CA ALA A 113 1.80 -13.38 7.01
C ALA A 113 2.43 -14.75 7.22
N ALA A 114 3.69 -14.74 7.70
CA ALA A 114 4.29 -15.95 8.26
C ALA A 114 3.43 -16.46 9.43
N PRO A 115 3.47 -17.76 9.78
CA PRO A 115 2.61 -18.34 10.82
C PRO A 115 2.60 -17.55 12.14
N LYS A 116 3.75 -17.03 12.56
CA LYS A 116 3.89 -16.20 13.78
C LYS A 116 3.20 -14.85 13.66
N VAL A 117 3.30 -14.19 12.51
CA VAL A 117 2.62 -12.91 12.22
C VAL A 117 1.11 -13.14 12.17
N GLN A 118 0.65 -14.22 11.53
CA GLN A 118 -0.77 -14.57 11.50
C GLN A 118 -1.34 -14.74 12.90
N GLN A 119 -0.64 -15.49 13.77
CA GLN A 119 -1.08 -15.71 15.13
C GLN A 119 -1.16 -14.39 15.93
N ASP A 120 -0.13 -13.55 15.82
CA ASP A 120 -0.11 -12.23 16.48
C ASP A 120 -1.24 -11.32 15.99
N VAL A 121 -1.62 -11.38 14.70
CA VAL A 121 -2.78 -10.67 14.16
C VAL A 121 -4.08 -11.17 14.77
N ILE A 122 -4.28 -12.49 14.84
CA ILE A 122 -5.49 -13.11 15.40
C ILE A 122 -5.66 -12.72 16.87
N GLU A 123 -4.59 -12.84 17.65
CA GLU A 123 -4.58 -12.51 19.08
C GLU A 123 -4.80 -11.02 19.32
N SER A 124 -4.05 -10.17 18.62
CA SER A 124 -4.13 -8.71 18.77
C SER A 124 -5.47 -8.13 18.34
N LEU A 125 -6.15 -8.73 17.36
CA LEU A 125 -7.50 -8.32 16.95
C LEU A 125 -8.61 -9.03 17.73
N CYS A 126 -8.25 -9.89 18.68
CA CYS A 126 -9.18 -10.71 19.46
C CYS A 126 -10.19 -11.42 18.55
N LEU A 127 -9.71 -12.04 17.47
CA LEU A 127 -10.56 -12.81 16.56
C LEU A 127 -10.85 -14.18 17.17
N ASP A 128 -12.12 -14.45 17.45
CA ASP A 128 -12.56 -15.75 17.94
C ASP A 128 -12.73 -16.72 16.77
N ASN A 129 -12.00 -17.85 16.84
CA ASN A 129 -11.97 -18.94 15.87
C ASN A 129 -12.17 -18.50 14.38
N PRO A 130 -11.31 -17.62 13.84
CA PRO A 130 -11.54 -17.04 12.51
C PRO A 130 -11.33 -18.06 11.40
N LEU A 131 -12.11 -17.93 10.32
CA LEU A 131 -11.81 -18.61 9.06
C LEU A 131 -10.52 -18.05 8.46
N VAL A 132 -9.48 -18.89 8.38
CA VAL A 132 -8.19 -18.52 7.79
C VAL A 132 -8.10 -19.08 6.38
N LEU A 133 -8.13 -18.18 5.38
CA LEU A 133 -7.94 -18.53 3.97
C LEU A 133 -6.52 -18.17 3.53
N LYS A 134 -5.82 -19.13 2.90
CA LYS A 134 -4.46 -18.94 2.38
C LYS A 134 -4.41 -19.32 0.91
N SER A 135 -3.88 -18.42 0.11
CA SER A 135 -3.53 -18.70 -1.29
C SER A 135 -2.04 -19.00 -1.41
N SER A 136 -1.66 -19.75 -2.44
CA SER A 136 -0.25 -19.97 -2.75
C SER A 136 0.45 -18.66 -3.07
N PHE A 137 1.68 -18.50 -2.58
CA PHE A 137 2.55 -17.39 -2.95
C PHE A 137 3.22 -17.59 -4.31
N ASN A 138 3.14 -18.80 -4.88
CA ASN A 138 3.85 -19.14 -6.10
C ASN A 138 3.34 -18.31 -7.28
N ARG A 139 4.27 -17.70 -8.00
CA ARG A 139 4.02 -16.96 -9.24
C ARG A 139 4.82 -17.65 -10.34
N PRO A 140 4.23 -18.63 -11.07
CA PRO A 140 4.97 -19.41 -12.06
C PRO A 140 5.50 -18.55 -13.23
N ASN A 141 4.98 -17.34 -13.37
CA ASN A 141 5.41 -16.34 -14.35
C ASN A 141 6.61 -15.48 -13.88
N ILE A 142 7.18 -15.73 -12.69
CA ILE A 142 8.35 -15.01 -12.17
C ILE A 142 9.57 -15.93 -12.24
N TYR A 143 10.59 -15.49 -12.96
CA TYR A 143 11.90 -16.12 -13.02
C TYR A 143 12.83 -15.52 -11.95
N TYR A 144 13.50 -16.38 -11.18
CA TYR A 144 14.44 -15.97 -10.14
C TYR A 144 15.88 -16.29 -10.58
N GLU A 145 16.75 -15.29 -10.53
CA GLU A 145 18.17 -15.42 -10.84
C GLU A 145 19.01 -14.75 -9.74
N VAL A 146 20.14 -15.35 -9.38
CA VAL A 146 21.10 -14.78 -8.43
C VAL A 146 22.44 -14.64 -9.14
N ARG A 147 22.95 -13.39 -9.20
CA ARG A 147 24.29 -13.07 -9.71
C ARG A 147 25.16 -12.55 -8.57
N TYR A 148 26.38 -13.04 -8.48
CA TYR A 148 27.34 -12.61 -7.46
C TYR A 148 28.07 -11.37 -7.95
N LYS A 149 27.86 -10.24 -7.26
CA LYS A 149 28.47 -8.95 -7.60
C LYS A 149 30.01 -9.01 -7.67
N ASP A 150 30.63 -9.79 -6.78
CA ASP A 150 32.08 -9.89 -6.66
C ASP A 150 32.73 -10.69 -7.81
N LEU A 151 31.92 -11.39 -8.61
CA LEU A 151 32.39 -12.10 -9.82
C LEU A 151 32.28 -11.23 -11.08
N LEU A 152 31.78 -9.99 -10.96
CA LEU A 152 31.61 -9.07 -12.08
C LEU A 152 32.74 -8.04 -12.08
N ASP A 153 33.46 -7.93 -13.20
CA ASP A 153 34.50 -6.89 -13.39
C ASP A 153 33.92 -5.48 -13.23
N ASN A 154 32.71 -5.26 -13.75
CA ASN A 154 31.99 -3.99 -13.63
C ASN A 154 30.47 -4.23 -13.48
N PRO A 155 29.94 -4.22 -12.24
CA PRO A 155 28.52 -4.43 -11.97
C PRO A 155 27.58 -3.43 -12.65
N HIS A 156 28.02 -2.18 -12.81
CA HIS A 156 27.20 -1.13 -13.44
C HIS A 156 27.07 -1.35 -14.95
N ALA A 157 28.17 -1.75 -15.61
CA ALA A 157 28.15 -2.10 -17.02
C ALA A 157 27.34 -3.37 -17.29
N ASP A 158 27.47 -4.40 -16.44
CA ASP A 158 26.66 -5.62 -16.53
C ASP A 158 25.16 -5.32 -16.46
N LEU A 159 24.73 -4.54 -15.46
CA LEU A 159 23.33 -4.14 -15.32
C LEU A 159 22.83 -3.34 -16.52
N CYS A 160 23.64 -2.41 -17.04
CA CYS A 160 23.30 -1.62 -18.21
C CYS A 160 23.07 -2.52 -19.45
N ASN A 161 23.97 -3.47 -19.69
CA ASN A 161 23.86 -4.43 -20.79
C ASN A 161 22.65 -5.36 -20.61
N PHE A 162 22.42 -5.80 -19.37
CA PHE A 162 21.26 -6.61 -19.01
C PHE A 162 19.95 -5.87 -19.30
N LEU A 163 19.80 -4.61 -18.86
CA LEU A 163 18.59 -3.83 -19.13
C LEU A 163 18.38 -3.61 -20.63
N LYS A 164 19.45 -3.34 -21.39
CA LYS A 164 19.38 -3.17 -22.84
C LYS A 164 19.00 -4.44 -23.59
N SER A 165 19.34 -5.62 -23.09
CA SER A 165 19.03 -6.88 -23.78
C SER A 165 17.53 -7.20 -23.81
N PHE A 166 16.74 -6.62 -22.91
CA PHE A 166 15.27 -6.75 -22.92
C PHE A 166 14.57 -5.73 -23.83
N GLY A 167 15.29 -4.80 -24.45
CA GLY A 167 14.69 -3.77 -25.30
C GLY A 167 13.84 -2.78 -24.49
N ASN A 168 12.64 -2.46 -24.99
CA ASN A 168 11.75 -1.46 -24.39
C ASN A 168 10.84 -2.08 -23.32
N VAL A 169 11.42 -2.54 -22.21
CA VAL A 169 10.66 -3.04 -21.06
C VAL A 169 10.72 -2.09 -19.88
N CYS A 170 9.65 -2.09 -19.09
CA CYS A 170 9.57 -1.39 -17.83
C CYS A 170 10.33 -2.18 -16.74
N ALA A 171 11.24 -1.55 -16.01
CA ALA A 171 12.00 -2.20 -14.95
C ALA A 171 12.10 -1.36 -13.67
N ILE A 172 12.29 -2.04 -12.54
CA ILE A 172 12.56 -1.43 -11.24
C ILE A 172 13.89 -1.98 -10.73
N VAL A 173 14.81 -1.10 -10.37
CA VAL A 173 16.09 -1.46 -9.77
C VAL A 173 16.10 -0.96 -8.33
N TYR A 174 16.09 -1.89 -7.36
CA TYR A 174 16.12 -1.53 -5.95
C TYR A 174 17.55 -1.31 -5.44
N CYS A 175 17.75 -0.21 -4.72
CA CYS A 175 18.99 0.14 -4.01
C CYS A 175 18.72 0.31 -2.50
N LEU A 176 19.76 0.09 -1.70
CA LEU A 176 19.69 0.25 -0.25
C LEU A 176 19.68 1.73 0.16
N GLU A 177 20.51 2.55 -0.48
CA GLU A 177 20.73 3.95 -0.10
C GLU A 177 20.20 4.92 -1.15
N ARG A 178 19.79 6.12 -0.70
CA ARG A 178 19.30 7.20 -1.58
C ARG A 178 20.35 7.63 -2.59
N LYS A 179 21.57 7.88 -2.09
CA LYS A 179 22.71 8.26 -2.91
C LYS A 179 23.03 7.18 -3.96
N ALA A 180 22.97 5.91 -3.58
CA ALA A 180 23.17 4.81 -4.52
C ALA A 180 22.11 4.80 -5.64
N SER A 181 20.85 5.12 -5.33
CA SER A 181 19.80 5.28 -6.34
C SER A 181 20.10 6.45 -7.30
N ASP A 182 20.52 7.61 -6.77
CA ASP A 182 20.85 8.78 -7.59
C ASP A 182 22.06 8.51 -8.50
N ASP A 183 23.14 7.99 -7.94
CA ASP A 183 24.39 7.71 -8.67
C ASP A 183 24.15 6.67 -9.78
N LEU A 184 23.36 5.62 -9.48
CA LEU A 184 23.03 4.59 -10.46
C LEU A 184 22.10 5.12 -11.56
N ALA A 185 21.09 5.92 -11.22
CA ALA A 185 20.22 6.54 -12.22
C ALA A 185 21.03 7.46 -13.16
N ALA A 186 21.96 8.26 -12.62
CA ALA A 186 22.85 9.08 -13.43
C ALA A 186 23.73 8.25 -14.36
N HIS A 187 24.27 7.12 -13.87
CA HIS A 187 25.07 6.20 -14.67
C HIS A 187 24.27 5.56 -15.81
N LEU A 188 23.08 5.04 -15.53
CA LEU A 188 22.21 4.41 -16.53
C LEU A 188 21.75 5.42 -17.60
N SER A 189 21.34 6.62 -17.17
CA SER A 189 20.96 7.71 -18.08
C SER A 189 22.10 8.13 -19.00
N LYS A 190 23.33 8.26 -18.48
CA LYS A 190 24.52 8.57 -19.30
C LYS A 190 24.80 7.49 -20.35
N ASN A 191 24.38 6.25 -20.11
CA ASN A 191 24.53 5.13 -21.02
C ASN A 191 23.29 4.88 -21.91
N GLY A 192 22.36 5.84 -21.98
CA GLY A 192 21.24 5.82 -22.92
C GLY A 192 20.00 5.06 -22.45
N ILE A 193 19.88 4.75 -21.16
CA ILE A 193 18.67 4.14 -20.58
C ILE A 193 17.76 5.25 -20.05
N SER A 194 16.50 5.26 -20.47
CA SER A 194 15.50 6.19 -19.93
C SER A 194 15.16 5.79 -18.49
N CYS A 195 15.72 6.50 -17.50
CA CYS A 195 15.54 6.17 -16.10
C CYS A 195 15.46 7.38 -15.17
N SER A 196 14.93 7.17 -13.97
CA SER A 196 14.92 8.18 -12.90
C SER A 196 15.00 7.55 -11.51
N ALA A 197 15.57 8.29 -10.56
CA ALA A 197 15.68 7.86 -9.16
C ALA A 197 14.35 8.07 -8.41
N TYR A 198 14.05 7.19 -7.46
CA TYR A 198 12.90 7.30 -6.56
C TYR A 198 13.23 6.96 -5.11
N HIS A 199 13.18 7.96 -4.23
CA HIS A 199 13.38 7.74 -2.80
C HIS A 199 12.72 8.82 -1.93
N ALA A 200 12.65 8.56 -0.62
CA ALA A 200 11.99 9.45 0.34
C ALA A 200 12.63 10.86 0.48
N GLY A 201 13.86 11.06 0.00
CA GLY A 201 14.49 12.39 -0.06
C GLY A 201 13.94 13.30 -1.16
N LEU A 202 13.21 12.77 -2.15
CA LEU A 202 12.61 13.57 -3.20
C LEU A 202 11.33 14.24 -2.69
N ASN A 203 11.10 15.49 -3.13
CA ASN A 203 9.86 16.19 -2.82
C ASN A 203 8.64 15.44 -3.43
N SER A 204 7.45 15.70 -2.89
CA SER A 204 6.23 14.99 -3.29
C SER A 204 5.89 15.16 -4.78
N LYS A 205 6.04 16.38 -5.32
CA LYS A 205 5.75 16.67 -6.73
C LYS A 205 6.63 15.85 -7.67
N LEU A 206 7.92 15.78 -7.37
CA LEU A 206 8.87 15.02 -8.18
C LEU A 206 8.61 13.51 -8.09
N ARG A 207 8.30 13.00 -6.90
CA ARG A 207 7.90 11.59 -6.75
C ARG A 207 6.66 11.24 -7.56
N SER A 208 5.65 12.12 -7.57
CA SER A 208 4.46 11.94 -8.41
C SER A 208 4.83 11.94 -9.90
N SER A 209 5.60 12.93 -10.36
CA SER A 209 6.03 13.00 -11.76
C SER A 209 6.78 11.76 -12.22
N VAL A 210 7.78 11.31 -11.45
CA VAL A 210 8.56 10.11 -11.81
C VAL A 210 7.68 8.87 -11.90
N LEU A 211 6.71 8.74 -10.99
CA LEU A 211 5.77 7.63 -11.01
C LEU A 211 4.83 7.70 -12.23
N ASP A 212 4.28 8.86 -12.52
CA ASP A 212 3.37 9.06 -13.66
C ASP A 212 4.11 8.86 -14.99
N ASP A 213 5.35 9.33 -15.10
CA ASP A 213 6.19 9.17 -16.28
C ASP A 213 6.61 7.70 -16.48
N TRP A 214 6.79 6.93 -15.41
CA TRP A 214 7.05 5.49 -15.51
C TRP A 214 5.79 4.69 -15.87
N ILE A 215 4.64 4.98 -15.25
CA ILE A 215 3.34 4.34 -15.57
C ILE A 215 2.93 4.61 -17.03
N SER A 216 3.25 5.79 -17.55
CA SER A 216 2.98 6.17 -18.95
C SER A 216 4.09 5.75 -19.93
N SER A 217 5.03 4.90 -19.49
CA SER A 217 6.13 4.37 -20.31
C SER A 217 7.06 5.43 -20.93
N LYS A 218 7.03 6.68 -20.45
CA LYS A 218 8.01 7.72 -20.84
C LYS A 218 9.39 7.45 -20.25
N ILE A 219 9.41 6.88 -19.04
CA ILE A 219 10.62 6.40 -18.37
C ILE A 219 10.52 4.87 -18.31
N GLN A 220 11.57 4.17 -18.70
CA GLN A 220 11.59 2.71 -18.71
C GLN A 220 11.99 2.14 -17.36
N VAL A 221 12.98 2.76 -16.69
CA VAL A 221 13.57 2.21 -15.47
C VAL A 221 13.40 3.17 -14.29
N VAL A 222 12.87 2.68 -13.18
CA VAL A 222 12.93 3.40 -11.90
C VAL A 222 14.03 2.79 -11.03
N VAL A 223 14.98 3.62 -10.61
CA VAL A 223 16.01 3.23 -9.65
C VAL A 223 15.57 3.68 -8.26
N ALA A 224 15.17 2.76 -7.40
CA ALA A 224 14.40 3.08 -6.21
C ALA A 224 14.99 2.54 -4.91
N THR A 225 14.68 3.21 -3.81
CA THR A 225 14.74 2.60 -2.47
C THR A 225 13.40 1.93 -2.13
N VAL A 226 13.31 1.28 -0.96
CA VAL A 226 12.04 0.73 -0.41
C VAL A 226 10.90 1.75 -0.27
N ALA A 227 11.16 3.03 -0.49
CA ALA A 227 10.11 4.04 -0.61
C ALA A 227 9.19 3.82 -1.82
N PHE A 228 9.68 3.15 -2.88
CA PHE A 228 8.90 2.78 -4.06
C PHE A 228 8.21 1.43 -3.84
N GLY A 229 6.87 1.43 -3.83
CA GLY A 229 6.04 0.24 -3.59
C GLY A 229 5.18 0.32 -2.32
N ARG A 230 5.50 1.21 -1.36
CA ARG A 230 4.70 1.42 -0.14
C ARG A 230 3.32 2.05 -0.36
N SER A 231 3.02 2.57 -1.55
CA SER A 231 1.84 3.42 -1.78
C SER A 231 0.88 2.97 -2.89
N ARG A 232 1.21 1.98 -3.74
CA ARG A 232 0.32 1.53 -4.83
C ARG A 232 0.44 0.04 -5.13
N SER A 233 -0.68 -0.57 -5.51
CA SER A 233 -0.74 -1.95 -5.98
C SER A 233 -0.07 -2.09 -7.36
N LEU A 234 0.89 -3.01 -7.46
CA LEU A 234 1.65 -3.32 -8.69
C LEU A 234 0.79 -3.83 -9.87
N ARG A 235 -0.54 -3.97 -9.72
CA ARG A 235 -1.45 -4.44 -10.78
C ARG A 235 -1.63 -3.46 -11.93
N GLU A 236 -1.42 -2.16 -11.70
CA GLU A 236 -1.44 -1.15 -12.78
C GLU A 236 -0.17 -1.22 -13.66
N MET A 237 0.84 -2.03 -13.27
CA MET A 237 2.17 -2.07 -13.90
C MET A 237 2.35 -3.12 -15.00
N SER A 238 1.44 -4.10 -15.12
CA SER A 238 1.49 -5.07 -16.23
C SER A 238 0.78 -4.54 -17.47
N ASP A 239 -0.38 -3.92 -17.28
CA ASP A 239 -1.28 -3.59 -18.39
C ASP A 239 -0.80 -2.38 -19.22
N SER A 240 0.14 -1.59 -18.68
CA SER A 240 0.70 -0.39 -19.31
C SER A 240 1.96 -0.66 -20.17
N CYS A 241 2.60 -1.81 -20.03
CA CYS A 241 3.80 -2.16 -20.81
C CYS A 241 3.50 -3.13 -21.98
N ASP A 242 2.26 -3.62 -22.10
CA ASP A 242 1.76 -4.43 -23.22
C ASP A 242 1.05 -3.58 -24.32
N SER A 243 1.14 -2.24 -24.23
CA SER A 243 0.54 -1.28 -25.19
C SER A 243 1.55 -0.70 -26.18
#